data_AF-A0A7V4D7H4-F1
#
_entry.id   AF-A0A7V4D7H4-F1
#
_cell.length_a   1.000
_cell.length_b   1.000
_cell.length_c   1.000
_cell.angle_alpha   90.00
_cell.angle_beta   90.00
_cell.angle_gamma   90.00
#
_symmetry.space_group_name_H-M   'P 1'
#
loop_
_entity.id
_entity.type
_entity.pdbx_description
1 polymer ?
#
loop_
_entity_poly.entity_id
_entity_poly.type
_entity_poly.pdbx_seq_one_letter_code
_entity_poly.pdbx_strand_id
1 'polypeptide(L)'
;MKNCKFITMLLVATTFAFTACGGSGSDNSWSSDNGRIGFAKRLGGTDYDYGNSITCDDSGNVYVTGSIDGAVDLNGDGIITGTVESTGYGQSDIFIVTFGADGTALF
;
A
#
# COMPACT_ATOMS: atom_id res chain seq x y z
N MET A 1 -1.92 22.19 -5.17
CA MET A 1 -2.20 20.75 -5.12
C MET A 1 -1.32 20.12 -6.18
N LYS A 2 -0.14 19.61 -5.78
CA LYS A 2 0.81 18.98 -6.71
C LYS A 2 0.33 17.54 -6.96
N ASN A 3 0.53 17.08 -8.19
CA ASN A 3 -0.18 15.97 -8.79
C ASN A 3 0.26 14.63 -8.16
N CYS A 4 -0.66 13.92 -7.51
CA CYS A 4 -0.53 12.48 -7.24
C CYS A 4 -0.35 11.78 -8.60
N LYS A 5 0.86 11.31 -8.92
CA LYS A 5 1.14 10.59 -10.17
C LYS A 5 0.63 9.15 -10.02
N PHE A 6 -0.08 8.66 -11.05
CA PHE A 6 -0.77 7.37 -11.15
C PHE A 6 -0.35 6.31 -10.13
N ILE A 7 -1.21 6.10 -9.11
CA ILE A 7 -1.12 4.93 -8.26
C ILE A 7 -2.12 3.92 -8.80
N THR A 8 -1.62 2.78 -9.28
CA THR A 8 -2.47 1.69 -9.76
C THR A 8 -2.44 0.58 -8.72
N MET A 9 -3.62 0.23 -8.21
CA MET A 9 -3.80 -0.99 -7.42
C MET A 9 -4.14 -2.12 -8.38
N LEU A 10 -3.20 -3.05 -8.58
CA LEU A 10 -3.51 -4.29 -9.29
C LEU A 10 -4.02 -5.31 -8.27
N LEU A 11 -5.29 -5.70 -8.44
CA LEU A 11 -5.91 -6.75 -7.64
C LEU A 11 -5.65 -8.10 -8.30
N VAL A 12 -4.79 -8.91 -7.70
CA VAL A 12 -4.86 -10.36 -7.87
C VAL A 12 -5.62 -10.87 -6.63
N ALA A 13 -6.47 -11.89 -6.74
CA ALA A 13 -7.51 -12.22 -5.75
C ALA A 13 -7.07 -12.39 -4.27
N THR A 14 -5.78 -12.37 -3.97
CA THR A 14 -5.16 -12.47 -2.63
C THR A 14 -3.89 -11.59 -2.53
N THR A 15 -3.74 -10.59 -3.41
CA THR A 15 -2.52 -9.79 -3.56
C THR A 15 -2.88 -8.42 -4.13
N PHE A 16 -2.67 -7.40 -3.31
CA PHE A 16 -2.55 -6.02 -3.80
C PHE A 16 -1.12 -5.84 -4.28
N ALA A 17 -0.93 -5.23 -5.44
CA ALA A 17 0.35 -4.64 -5.81
C ALA A 17 0.08 -3.18 -6.16
N PHE A 18 0.78 -2.27 -5.50
CA PHE A 18 0.70 -0.85 -5.80
C PHE A 18 2.05 -0.35 -6.30
N THR A 19 2.03 0.66 -7.16
CA THR A 19 3.22 1.36 -7.63
C THR A 19 3.25 2.74 -6.97
N ALA A 20 4.26 2.99 -6.14
CA ALA A 20 4.45 4.29 -5.51
C ALA A 20 5.00 5.33 -6.51
N CYS A 21 4.51 6.56 -6.38
CA CYS A 21 4.98 7.74 -7.10
C CYS A 21 6.33 8.18 -6.55
N GLY A 22 7.35 8.30 -7.41
CA GLY A 22 8.62 8.90 -7.04
C GLY A 22 8.83 10.32 -7.59
N GLY A 23 9.40 11.16 -6.72
CA GLY A 23 10.13 12.38 -7.07
C GLY A 23 9.45 13.72 -6.73
N SER A 24 10.04 14.44 -5.78
CA SER A 24 9.86 15.85 -5.46
C SER A 24 10.47 16.77 -6.54
N GLY A 25 9.89 16.76 -7.76
CA GLY A 25 10.29 17.65 -8.86
C GLY A 25 9.29 18.80 -9.09
N SER A 26 9.79 20.01 -9.36
CA SER A 26 9.01 21.20 -9.73
C SER A 26 8.44 21.17 -11.15
N ASP A 27 8.71 20.10 -11.89
CA ASP A 27 8.60 20.14 -13.34
C ASP A 27 7.30 19.45 -13.77
N ASN A 28 6.51 20.17 -14.57
CA ASN A 28 5.22 19.76 -15.12
C ASN A 28 5.36 18.62 -16.17
N SER A 29 6.42 17.81 -16.07
CA SER A 29 6.66 16.63 -16.87
C SER A 29 6.05 15.41 -16.16
N TRP A 30 5.30 14.61 -16.91
CA TRP A 30 4.60 13.40 -16.43
C TRP A 30 5.52 12.28 -15.88
N SER A 31 6.80 12.56 -15.66
CA SER A 31 7.79 11.55 -15.37
C SER A 31 8.97 12.19 -14.65
N SER A 32 9.00 12.05 -13.32
CA SER A 32 10.25 12.17 -12.57
C SER A 32 10.92 10.81 -12.35
N ASP A 33 10.32 9.70 -12.84
CA ASP A 33 10.89 8.34 -12.75
C ASP A 33 10.65 7.44 -13.99
N ASN A 34 10.36 7.97 -15.17
CA ASN A 34 10.19 7.19 -16.41
C ASN A 34 9.16 6.03 -16.34
N GLY A 35 8.20 6.07 -15.42
CA GLY A 35 7.27 4.96 -15.20
C GLY A 35 7.92 3.74 -14.53
N ARG A 36 9.04 3.93 -13.80
CA ARG A 36 9.61 2.88 -12.96
C ARG A 36 8.70 2.61 -11.76
N ILE A 37 8.53 1.32 -11.49
CA ILE A 37 7.90 0.84 -10.27
C ILE A 37 8.87 1.11 -9.11
N GLY A 38 8.47 1.94 -8.15
CA GLY A 38 9.26 2.21 -6.95
C GLY A 38 9.39 0.96 -6.08
N PHE A 39 8.24 0.41 -5.67
CA PHE A 39 8.14 -0.87 -4.98
C PHE A 39 6.76 -1.48 -5.22
N ALA A 40 6.62 -2.77 -4.91
CA ALA A 40 5.36 -3.48 -4.82
C ALA A 40 5.35 -4.31 -3.54
N LYS A 41 4.27 -4.25 -2.77
CA LYS A 41 4.05 -5.05 -1.56
C LYS A 41 2.80 -5.88 -1.74
N ARG A 42 2.86 -7.15 -1.36
CA ARG A 42 1.68 -7.98 -1.15
C ARG A 42 1.16 -7.69 0.25
N LEU A 43 -0.12 -7.36 0.35
CA LEU A 43 -0.83 -7.21 1.61
C LEU A 43 -1.99 -8.20 1.66
N GLY A 44 -2.44 -8.54 2.86
CA GLY A 44 -3.56 -9.44 3.11
C GLY A 44 -3.15 -10.78 3.71
N GLY A 45 -4.12 -11.65 3.90
CA GLY A 45 -4.01 -12.91 4.60
C GLY A 45 -4.40 -14.10 3.74
N THR A 46 -4.99 -15.08 4.42
CA THR A 46 -5.52 -16.31 3.81
C THR A 46 -7.00 -16.21 3.42
N ASP A 47 -7.72 -15.24 3.98
CA ASP A 47 -9.15 -15.03 3.76
C ASP A 47 -9.42 -13.88 2.77
N TYR A 48 -10.65 -13.36 2.73
CA TYR A 48 -11.05 -12.35 1.75
C TYR A 48 -10.64 -10.93 2.17
N ASP A 49 -9.72 -10.34 1.40
CA ASP A 49 -9.25 -8.97 1.61
C ASP A 49 -9.61 -8.06 0.44
N TYR A 50 -9.89 -6.79 0.74
CA TYR A 50 -10.21 -5.76 -0.24
C TYR A 50 -9.41 -4.49 0.03
N GLY A 51 -8.69 -4.04 -0.98
CA GLY A 51 -8.07 -2.71 -1.03
C GLY A 51 -9.08 -1.75 -1.63
N ASN A 52 -9.44 -0.72 -0.87
CA ASN A 52 -10.50 0.22 -1.24
C ASN A 52 -9.94 1.50 -1.86
N SER A 53 -8.80 2.00 -1.36
CA SER A 53 -8.20 3.23 -1.85
C SER A 53 -6.71 3.29 -1.57
N ILE A 54 -6.00 4.04 -2.41
CA ILE A 54 -4.58 4.33 -2.26
C ILE A 54 -4.27 5.77 -2.70
N THR A 55 -3.46 6.47 -1.91
CA THR A 55 -3.01 7.84 -2.19
C THR A 55 -1.57 8.02 -1.73
N CYS A 56 -0.89 9.09 -2.14
CA CYS A 56 0.39 9.50 -1.58
C CYS A 56 0.46 10.98 -1.22
N ASP A 57 1.36 11.36 -0.30
CA ASP A 57 1.66 12.75 0.03
C ASP A 57 2.83 13.31 -0.80
N ASP A 58 3.17 14.59 -0.59
CA ASP A 58 4.29 15.26 -1.26
C ASP A 58 5.67 14.72 -0.83
N SER A 59 5.73 13.95 0.26
CA SER A 59 6.93 13.26 0.75
C SER A 59 7.10 11.88 0.12
N GLY A 60 6.13 11.42 -0.68
CA GLY A 60 6.10 10.08 -1.27
C GLY A 60 5.61 9.00 -0.32
N ASN A 61 5.07 9.35 0.85
CA ASN A 61 4.43 8.38 1.73
C ASN A 61 3.14 7.90 1.08
N VAL A 62 2.91 6.60 1.09
CA VAL A 62 1.75 5.93 0.48
C VAL A 62 0.79 5.49 1.57
N TYR A 63 -0.49 5.80 1.40
CA TYR A 63 -1.56 5.45 2.32
C TYR A 63 -2.50 4.49 1.61
N VAL A 64 -2.73 3.33 2.20
CA VAL A 64 -3.62 2.29 1.69
C VAL A 64 -4.73 2.06 2.71
N THR A 65 -5.96 1.97 2.22
CA THR A 65 -7.12 1.64 3.04
C THR A 65 -7.86 0.46 2.45
N GLY A 66 -8.53 -0.31 3.29
CA GLY A 66 -9.26 -1.47 2.84
C GLY A 66 -10.02 -2.16 3.96
N SER A 67 -10.48 -3.37 3.66
CA SER A 67 -11.07 -4.30 4.62
C SER A 67 -10.36 -5.64 4.54
N ILE A 68 -10.20 -6.28 5.68
CA ILE A 68 -9.50 -7.56 5.83
C ILE A 68 -10.37 -8.53 6.62
N ASP A 69 -10.11 -9.83 6.43
CA ASP A 69 -10.73 -10.92 7.17
C ASP A 69 -9.64 -11.77 7.83
N GLY A 70 -9.78 -12.06 9.13
CA GLY A 70 -8.83 -12.87 9.87
C GLY A 70 -7.45 -12.21 10.06
N ALA A 71 -6.39 -13.02 9.98
CA ALA A 71 -5.01 -12.58 10.17
C ALA A 71 -4.39 -12.16 8.83
N VAL A 72 -3.74 -11.00 8.78
CA VAL A 72 -3.29 -10.36 7.54
C VAL A 72 -1.92 -9.72 7.63
N ASP A 73 -1.16 -9.79 6.53
CA ASP A 73 0.09 -9.09 6.30
C ASP A 73 -0.19 -7.65 5.85
N LEU A 74 -0.03 -6.69 6.75
CA LEU A 74 -0.20 -5.27 6.47
C LEU A 74 1.14 -4.55 6.34
N ASN A 75 2.26 -5.13 6.77
CA ASN A 75 3.58 -4.51 6.61
C ASN A 75 4.32 -4.95 5.33
N GLY A 76 3.82 -5.98 4.65
CA GLY A 76 4.34 -6.57 3.43
C GLY A 76 5.67 -7.30 3.61
N ASP A 77 5.91 -7.93 4.76
CA ASP A 77 7.08 -8.76 5.07
C ASP A 77 6.87 -10.27 4.80
N GLY A 78 5.63 -10.66 4.51
CA GLY A 78 5.22 -12.03 4.24
C GLY A 78 4.83 -12.86 5.47
N ILE A 79 4.72 -12.25 6.65
CA ILE A 79 4.53 -12.93 7.94
C ILE A 79 3.24 -12.47 8.62
N ILE A 80 2.16 -13.25 8.46
CA ILE A 80 0.84 -13.01 9.10
C ILE A 80 0.78 -13.36 10.61
N THR A 81 1.93 -13.54 11.26
CA THR A 81 2.04 -13.93 12.66
C THR A 81 2.94 -12.95 13.41
N GLY A 82 2.41 -12.14 14.32
CA GLY A 82 3.23 -11.16 15.03
C GLY A 82 2.44 -10.20 15.91
N THR A 83 3.15 -9.25 16.54
CA THR A 83 2.56 -8.22 17.42
C THR A 83 2.09 -6.98 16.66
N VAL A 84 2.62 -6.74 15.46
CA VAL A 84 2.25 -5.60 14.60
C VAL A 84 0.98 -5.91 13.79
N GLU A 85 0.71 -7.20 13.61
CA GLU A 85 -0.39 -7.69 12.78
C GLU A 85 -1.35 -8.45 13.67
N SER A 86 -2.52 -7.86 13.91
CA SER A 86 -3.49 -8.42 14.83
C SER A 86 -3.89 -9.81 14.36
N THR A 87 -3.50 -10.82 15.12
CA THR A 87 -4.12 -12.13 15.05
C THR A 87 -5.52 -11.99 15.66
N GLY A 88 -6.51 -11.55 14.88
CA GLY A 88 -7.91 -11.55 15.35
C GLY A 88 -8.76 -10.35 14.99
N TYR A 89 -8.66 -9.83 13.77
CA TYR A 89 -9.51 -8.76 13.25
C TYR A 89 -11.00 -9.15 13.02
N GLY A 90 -11.56 -10.01 13.87
CA GLY A 90 -12.91 -10.55 13.65
C GLY A 90 -13.09 -11.19 12.27
N GLN A 91 -14.33 -11.20 11.76
CA GLN A 91 -14.66 -11.68 10.40
C GLN A 91 -14.54 -10.57 9.34
N SER A 92 -14.41 -9.30 9.74
CA SER A 92 -14.22 -8.18 8.82
C SER A 92 -13.86 -6.93 9.61
N ASP A 93 -12.64 -6.43 9.42
CA ASP A 93 -12.22 -5.13 9.95
C ASP A 93 -11.68 -4.23 8.85
N ILE A 94 -11.67 -2.93 9.14
CA ILE A 94 -11.02 -1.94 8.30
C ILE A 94 -9.52 -1.90 8.62
N PHE A 95 -8.71 -1.60 7.60
CA PHE A 95 -7.30 -1.26 7.81
C PHE A 95 -6.94 0.06 7.16
N ILE A 96 -5.93 0.70 7.74
CA ILE A 96 -5.19 1.81 7.16
C ILE A 96 -3.71 1.48 7.38
N VAL A 97 -2.91 1.46 6.32
CA VAL A 97 -1.46 1.33 6.42
C VAL A 97 -0.78 2.46 5.68
N THR A 98 0.32 2.93 6.27
CA THR A 98 1.21 3.90 5.64
C THR A 98 2.53 3.23 5.28
N PHE A 99 3.05 3.51 4.09
CA PHE A 99 4.40 3.15 3.67
C PHE A 99 5.21 4.40 3.36
N GLY A 100 6.51 4.37 3.65
CA GLY A 100 7.44 5.39 3.20
C GLY A 100 7.64 5.34 1.68
N ALA A 101 8.28 6.37 1.14
CA ALA A 101 8.66 6.41 -0.28
C ALA A 101 9.55 5.23 -0.72
N ASP A 102 10.23 4.59 0.24
CA ASP A 102 11.07 3.40 0.07
C ASP A 102 10.29 2.07 0.21
N GLY A 103 9.01 2.13 0.57
CA GLY A 103 8.17 0.95 0.81
C GLY A 103 8.33 0.33 2.20
N THR A 104 8.97 1.01 3.14
CA THR A 104 9.00 0.60 4.55
C THR A 104 7.65 0.90 5.19
N ALA A 105 7.06 -0.05 5.91
CA ALA A 105 5.82 0.20 6.65
C ALA A 105 6.07 1.21 7.78
N LEU A 106 5.22 2.22 7.86
CA LEU A 106 5.28 3.35 8.80
C LEU A 106 4.09 3.36 9.76
N PHE A 107 3.40 2.20 9.90
CA PHE A 107 2.21 2.01 10.74
C PHE A 107 2.25 2.85 12.03
#